data_AF-A0A316M6I8-F1
#
_entry.id   AF-A0A316M6I8-F1
#
_cell.length_a   1.000
_cell.length_b   1.000
_cell.length_c   1.000
_cell.angle_alpha   90.00
_cell.angle_beta   90.00
_cell.angle_gamma   90.00
#
_symmetry.space_group_name_H-M   'P 1'
#
loop_
_entity.id
_entity.type
_entity.pdbx_description
1 polymer ?
#
loop_
_entity_poly.entity_id
_entity_poly.type
_entity_poly.pdbx_seq_one_letter_code
_entity_poly.pdbx_strand_id
1 'polypeptide(L)'
;FMQHETDIGRLCVGIVIGIVAGEISSFIYLSLFYVFGIRPKRAEKQSLKPFARVAMPIAASSYVTSILHTVENVLIPYCLALFGNDRAESLAQFGLIRGMVIPIVFFPFAFLSSLVSILIPEISRLNTRVDKTARDARIERVLFLAFVFSTAVGGVFFFFPEEIAVLLYKDAAAAPFLRLIALVTPFMYVETIADGLLKSIGEQVYTLKTSIINSVCRIVIIYLLVPRAGAMGYTYLLIASNTFAFLTCMIRIRKKSAVRFFPMQSMVLPLAVTVALALLCRRLLGLLSFLPSGAAVVAVIGVFVLAYFGFCGILLKKRGVFNGH
;
A
#
# COMPACT_ATOMS: atom_id res chain seq x y z
N PHE A 1 6.90 25.37 16.44
CA PHE A 1 6.38 26.02 15.23
C PHE A 1 4.95 25.58 14.92
N MET A 2 4.64 24.29 14.77
CA MET A 2 3.29 23.83 14.38
C MET A 2 2.17 23.88 15.45
N GLN A 3 2.49 24.12 16.73
CA GLN A 3 1.46 24.19 17.79
C GLN A 3 0.80 25.57 17.94
N HIS A 4 1.30 26.62 17.28
CA HIS A 4 0.83 28.00 17.46
C HIS A 4 0.33 28.68 16.17
N GLU A 5 0.45 28.05 15.00
CA GLU A 5 -0.12 28.61 13.76
C GLU A 5 -1.45 27.92 13.43
N THR A 6 -2.55 28.66 13.59
CA THR A 6 -3.89 28.28 13.11
C THR A 6 -4.11 28.63 11.63
N ASP A 7 -3.14 29.32 11.01
CA ASP A 7 -3.18 29.68 9.60
C ASP A 7 -2.67 28.52 8.73
N ILE A 8 -3.63 27.77 8.18
CA ILE A 8 -3.41 26.63 7.28
C ILE A 8 -2.54 27.05 6.08
N GLY A 9 -2.64 28.31 5.62
CA GLY A 9 -1.86 28.82 4.49
C GLY A 9 -0.37 28.82 4.78
N ARG A 10 0.05 29.23 5.99
CA ARG A 10 1.46 29.25 6.38
C ARG A 10 2.04 27.85 6.55
N LEU A 11 1.25 26.91 7.09
CA LEU A 11 1.64 25.50 7.16
C LEU A 11 1.89 24.92 5.76
N CYS A 12 1.01 25.22 4.80
CA CYS A 12 1.21 24.80 3.40
C CYS A 12 2.47 25.42 2.78
N VAL A 13 2.70 26.72 2.98
CA VAL A 13 3.92 27.40 2.50
C VAL A 13 5.18 26.77 3.11
N GLY A 14 5.17 26.48 4.41
CA GLY A 14 6.27 25.80 5.09
C GLY A 14 6.58 24.42 4.51
N ILE A 15 5.56 23.62 4.21
CA ILE A 15 5.71 22.31 3.55
C ILE A 15 6.33 22.48 2.17
N VAL A 16 5.84 23.43 1.36
CA VAL A 16 6.37 23.68 0.01
C VAL A 16 7.83 24.13 0.05
N ILE A 17 8.18 25.06 0.94
CA ILE A 17 9.57 25.51 1.13
C ILE A 17 10.46 24.32 1.53
N GLY A 18 9.99 23.47 2.45
CA GLY A 18 10.72 22.27 2.85
C GLY A 18 10.98 21.29 1.70
N ILE A 19 9.98 21.06 0.84
CA ILE A 19 10.11 20.22 -0.36
C ILE A 19 11.15 20.81 -1.31
N VAL A 20 11.04 22.10 -1.64
CA VAL A 20 11.97 22.79 -2.55
C VAL A 20 13.40 22.76 -2.01
N ALA A 21 13.59 23.04 -0.71
CA ALA A 21 14.90 22.97 -0.08
C ALA A 21 15.49 21.54 -0.12
N GLY A 22 14.65 20.51 0.06
CA GLY A 22 15.03 19.10 -0.05
C GLY A 22 15.43 18.69 -1.46
N GLU A 23 14.72 19.17 -2.48
CA GLU A 23 15.06 18.94 -3.90
C GLU A 23 16.38 19.63 -4.28
N ILE A 24 16.57 20.88 -3.84
CA ILE A 24 17.83 21.62 -4.05
C ILE A 24 18.99 20.88 -3.40
N SER A 25 18.84 20.45 -2.15
CA SER A 25 19.86 19.70 -1.42
C SER A 25 20.22 18.38 -2.13
N SER A 26 19.21 17.65 -2.57
CA SER A 26 19.38 16.37 -3.30
C SER A 26 20.05 16.59 -4.66
N PHE A 27 19.69 17.65 -5.38
CA PHE A 27 20.32 18.03 -6.65
C PHE A 27 21.80 18.37 -6.45
N ILE A 28 22.14 19.16 -5.42
CA ILE A 28 23.52 19.50 -5.08
C ILE A 28 24.30 18.21 -4.74
N TYR A 29 23.75 17.36 -3.87
CA TYR A 29 24.40 16.11 -3.47
C TYR A 29 24.72 15.21 -4.68
N LEU A 30 23.74 14.97 -5.56
CA LEU A 30 23.94 14.15 -6.76
C LEU A 30 24.91 14.81 -7.76
N SER A 31 24.86 16.13 -7.89
CA SER A 31 25.77 16.89 -8.77
C SER A 31 27.22 16.80 -8.30
N LEU A 32 27.46 16.92 -6.98
CA LEU A 32 28.79 16.74 -6.40
C LEU A 32 29.28 15.31 -6.66
N PHE A 33 28.45 14.30 -6.40
CA PHE A 33 28.83 12.89 -6.65
C PHE A 33 29.14 12.62 -8.13
N TYR A 34 28.40 13.24 -9.05
CA TYR A 34 28.66 13.16 -10.48
C TYR A 34 30.00 13.80 -10.86
N VAL A 35 30.28 15.02 -10.38
CA VAL A 35 31.51 15.76 -10.70
C VAL A 35 32.75 15.11 -10.09
N PHE A 36 32.66 14.56 -8.87
CA PHE A 36 33.82 14.00 -8.17
C PHE A 36 34.01 12.48 -8.36
N GLY A 37 32.93 11.73 -8.62
CA GLY A 37 32.96 10.25 -8.62
C GLY A 37 32.94 9.59 -10.00
N ILE A 38 32.42 10.26 -11.03
CA ILE A 38 32.24 9.66 -12.35
C ILE A 38 33.14 10.39 -13.35
N ARG A 39 34.12 9.68 -13.93
CA ARG A 39 34.83 10.18 -15.11
C ARG A 39 33.92 10.00 -16.33
N PRO A 40 33.31 11.06 -16.89
CA PRO A 40 32.44 10.90 -18.04
C PRO A 40 33.26 10.37 -19.22
N LYS A 41 32.86 9.23 -19.79
CA LYS A 41 33.32 8.86 -21.14
C LYS A 41 32.86 9.96 -22.10
N ARG A 42 33.72 10.33 -23.04
CA ARG A 42 33.49 11.39 -24.04
C ARG A 42 32.09 11.24 -24.64
N ALA A 43 31.24 12.24 -24.46
CA ALA A 43 29.87 12.21 -24.94
C ALA A 43 29.86 12.19 -26.48
N GLU A 44 29.60 11.03 -27.07
CA GLU A 44 29.15 10.98 -28.46
C GLU A 44 27.81 11.71 -28.56
N LYS A 45 27.63 12.52 -29.61
CA LYS A 45 26.34 13.15 -29.95
C LYS A 45 25.34 12.04 -30.34
N GLN A 46 24.80 11.35 -29.36
CA GLN A 46 23.73 10.39 -29.58
C GLN A 46 22.43 11.14 -29.88
N SER A 47 21.73 10.68 -30.92
CA SER A 47 20.41 11.20 -31.28
C SER A 47 19.46 11.06 -30.08
N LEU A 48 18.72 12.13 -29.76
CA LEU A 48 17.70 12.11 -28.71
C LEU A 48 16.42 11.38 -29.16
N LYS A 49 16.27 11.10 -30.46
CA LYS A 49 15.06 10.46 -31.02
C LYS A 49 14.75 9.07 -30.44
N PRO A 50 15.71 8.15 -30.25
CA PRO A 50 15.47 6.85 -29.63
C PRO A 50 15.04 6.98 -28.17
N PHE A 51 15.65 7.90 -27.41
CA PHE A 51 15.28 8.20 -26.03
C PHE A 51 13.86 8.78 -25.95
N ALA A 52 13.54 9.77 -26.77
CA ALA A 52 12.21 10.38 -26.82
C ALA A 52 11.12 9.36 -27.18
N ARG A 53 11.39 8.41 -28.09
CA ARG A 53 10.44 7.36 -28.48
C ARG A 53 10.08 6.42 -27.33
N VAL A 54 10.97 6.22 -26.36
CA VAL A 54 10.72 5.40 -25.16
C VAL A 54 10.18 6.24 -24.02
N ALA A 55 10.72 7.45 -23.81
CA ALA A 55 10.33 8.32 -22.71
C ALA A 55 8.93 8.92 -22.87
N MET A 56 8.53 9.35 -24.09
CA MET A 56 7.22 9.94 -24.35
C MET A 56 6.04 9.05 -23.93
N PRO A 57 5.94 7.76 -24.32
CA PRO A 57 4.81 6.93 -23.90
C PRO A 57 4.80 6.68 -22.40
N ILE A 58 5.97 6.57 -21.76
CA ILE A 58 6.07 6.42 -20.30
C ILE A 58 5.58 7.69 -19.60
N ALA A 59 6.03 8.86 -20.07
CA ALA A 59 5.61 10.15 -19.54
C ALA A 59 4.11 10.40 -19.75
N ALA A 60 3.59 10.17 -20.96
CA ALA A 60 2.17 10.30 -21.27
C ALA A 60 1.31 9.40 -20.39
N SER A 61 1.75 8.15 -20.18
CA SER A 61 1.09 7.20 -19.27
C SER A 61 1.06 7.72 -17.84
N SER A 62 2.19 8.24 -17.35
CA SER A 62 2.26 8.85 -16.02
C SER A 62 1.34 10.07 -15.90
N TYR A 63 1.31 10.95 -16.90
CA TYR A 63 0.45 12.14 -16.89
C TYR A 63 -1.03 11.79 -16.88
N VAL A 64 -1.46 10.81 -17.68
CA VAL A 64 -2.86 10.35 -17.67
C VAL A 64 -3.24 9.85 -16.29
N THR A 65 -2.42 8.99 -15.68
CA THR A 65 -2.67 8.47 -14.32
C THR A 65 -2.68 9.60 -13.28
N SER A 66 -1.74 10.55 -13.35
CA SER A 66 -1.69 11.70 -12.43
C SER A 66 -2.93 12.60 -12.56
N ILE A 67 -3.42 12.86 -13.77
CA ILE A 67 -4.64 13.63 -14.00
C ILE A 67 -5.84 12.89 -13.41
N LEU A 68 -5.98 11.58 -13.68
CA LEU A 68 -7.08 10.78 -13.13
C LEU A 68 -7.09 10.78 -11.60
N HIS A 69 -5.94 10.60 -10.96
CA HIS A 69 -5.84 10.69 -9.50
C HIS A 69 -6.13 12.09 -8.98
N THR A 70 -5.74 13.13 -9.69
CA THR A 70 -6.07 14.52 -9.32
C THR A 70 -7.59 14.73 -9.37
N VAL A 71 -8.24 14.26 -10.42
CA VAL A 71 -9.71 14.29 -10.54
C VAL A 71 -10.35 13.53 -9.39
N GLU A 72 -9.91 12.31 -9.06
CA GLU A 72 -10.41 11.57 -7.89
C GLU A 72 -10.23 12.37 -6.59
N ASN A 73 -9.04 12.94 -6.37
CA ASN A 73 -8.71 13.68 -5.15
C ASN A 73 -9.53 14.95 -4.95
N VAL A 74 -9.96 15.61 -6.03
CA VAL A 74 -10.84 16.79 -6.00
C VAL A 74 -12.31 16.38 -5.93
N LEU A 75 -12.69 15.31 -6.66
CA LEU A 75 -14.08 14.88 -6.78
C LEU A 75 -14.62 14.27 -5.49
N ILE A 76 -13.80 13.54 -4.73
CA ILE A 76 -14.23 12.94 -3.45
C ILE A 76 -14.73 14.00 -2.44
N PRO A 77 -13.94 15.02 -2.05
CA PRO A 77 -14.41 16.04 -1.11
C PRO A 77 -15.56 16.86 -1.70
N TYR A 78 -15.59 17.07 -3.01
CA TYR A 78 -16.72 17.74 -3.68
C TYR A 78 -18.02 16.92 -3.56
N CYS A 79 -17.99 15.63 -3.88
CA CYS A 79 -19.16 14.75 -3.78
C CYS A 79 -19.60 14.50 -2.34
N LEU A 80 -18.66 14.45 -1.38
CA LEU A 80 -18.99 14.38 0.05
C LEU A 80 -19.62 15.68 0.56
N ALA A 81 -19.21 16.83 0.03
CA ALA A 81 -19.86 18.11 0.35
C ALA A 81 -21.34 18.17 -0.06
N LEU A 82 -21.72 17.38 -1.07
CA LEU A 82 -23.10 17.26 -1.54
C LEU A 82 -23.92 16.22 -0.76
N PHE A 83 -23.27 15.44 0.12
CA PHE A 83 -23.92 14.41 0.91
C PHE A 83 -24.42 14.97 2.25
N GLY A 84 -25.72 14.82 2.50
CA GLY A 84 -26.37 15.24 3.74
C GLY A 84 -26.64 16.74 3.84
N ASN A 85 -27.16 17.16 4.99
CA ASN A 85 -27.46 18.58 5.25
C ASN A 85 -26.26 19.34 5.86
N ASP A 86 -25.27 18.63 6.40
CA ASP A 86 -24.06 19.23 6.99
C ASP A 86 -22.80 18.88 6.18
N ARG A 87 -22.38 19.86 5.38
CA ARG A 87 -21.14 19.78 4.59
C ARG A 87 -19.90 19.65 5.47
N ALA A 88 -19.87 20.29 6.64
CA ALA A 88 -18.70 20.31 7.51
C ALA A 88 -18.44 18.92 8.09
N GLU A 89 -19.50 18.23 8.52
CA GLU A 89 -19.41 16.86 9.05
C GLU A 89 -18.88 15.86 8.00
N SER A 90 -19.43 15.90 6.78
CA SER A 90 -19.00 15.02 5.68
C SER A 90 -17.52 15.22 5.31
N LEU A 91 -17.04 16.48 5.30
CA LEU A 91 -15.62 16.77 5.09
C LEU A 91 -14.75 16.39 6.28
N ALA A 92 -15.24 16.51 7.51
CA ALA A 92 -14.52 16.08 8.71
C ALA A 92 -14.26 14.57 8.68
N GLN A 93 -15.28 13.76 8.33
CA GLN A 93 -15.12 12.31 8.18
C GLN A 93 -14.12 11.94 7.08
N PHE A 94 -14.11 12.67 5.96
CA PHE A 94 -13.09 12.50 4.93
C PHE A 94 -11.68 12.81 5.42
N GLY A 95 -11.54 13.93 6.14
CA GLY A 95 -10.28 14.33 6.78
C GLY A 95 -9.81 13.29 7.79
N LEU A 96 -10.74 12.64 8.49
CA LEU A 96 -10.47 11.55 9.42
C LEU A 96 -9.91 10.32 8.69
N ILE A 97 -10.54 9.89 7.59
CA ILE A 97 -10.07 8.75 6.79
C ILE A 97 -8.70 9.06 6.18
N ARG A 98 -8.54 10.21 5.52
CA ARG A 98 -7.28 10.57 4.84
C ARG A 98 -6.15 10.94 5.78
N GLY A 99 -6.45 11.69 6.84
CA GLY A 99 -5.47 12.26 7.76
C GLY A 99 -5.08 11.33 8.90
N MET A 100 -5.93 10.36 9.26
CA MET A 100 -5.67 9.43 10.37
C MET A 100 -5.57 7.99 9.88
N VAL A 101 -6.60 7.46 9.22
CA VAL A 101 -6.67 6.02 8.90
C VAL A 101 -5.64 5.61 7.85
N ILE A 102 -5.54 6.36 6.75
CA ILE A 102 -4.61 6.07 5.66
C ILE A 102 -3.15 6.02 6.16
N PRO A 103 -2.63 7.01 6.92
CA PRO A 103 -1.29 6.92 7.52
C PRO A 103 -1.06 5.66 8.38
N ILE A 104 -2.03 5.29 9.23
CA ILE A 104 -1.94 4.05 10.04
C ILE A 104 -1.72 2.83 9.15
N VAL A 105 -2.43 2.75 8.02
CA VAL A 105 -2.32 1.64 7.08
C VAL A 105 -1.00 1.70 6.29
N PHE A 106 -0.58 2.87 5.81
CA PHE A 106 0.66 2.96 5.01
C PHE A 106 1.95 2.77 5.84
N PHE A 107 1.91 3.00 7.16
CA PHE A 107 3.07 2.81 8.02
C PHE A 107 3.69 1.40 7.95
N PRO A 108 2.95 0.29 8.23
CA PRO A 108 3.51 -1.05 8.10
C PRO A 108 3.80 -1.42 6.63
N PHE A 109 3.05 -0.86 5.67
CA PHE A 109 3.30 -1.11 4.25
C PHE A 109 4.72 -0.69 3.83
N ALA A 110 5.28 0.37 4.41
CA ALA A 110 6.64 0.84 4.11
C ALA A 110 7.73 -0.25 4.29
N PHE A 111 7.58 -1.11 5.31
CA PHE A 111 8.50 -2.22 5.54
C PHE A 111 8.38 -3.27 4.43
N LEU A 112 7.15 -3.62 4.05
CA LEU A 112 6.90 -4.57 2.96
C LEU A 112 7.41 -4.01 1.62
N SER A 113 7.16 -2.74 1.31
CA SER A 113 7.64 -2.11 0.08
C SER A 113 9.16 -2.04 0.02
N SER A 114 9.83 -1.80 1.15
CA SER A 114 11.30 -1.82 1.22
C SER A 114 11.86 -3.20 0.86
N LEU A 115 11.31 -4.27 1.43
CA LEU A 115 11.71 -5.65 1.09
C LEU A 115 11.48 -5.97 -0.40
N VAL A 116 10.33 -5.56 -0.95
CA VAL A 116 10.00 -5.83 -2.35
C VAL A 116 10.84 -5.00 -3.33
N SER A 117 11.28 -3.80 -2.95
CA SER A 117 12.15 -2.96 -3.78
C SER A 117 13.49 -3.63 -4.12
N ILE A 118 13.98 -4.49 -3.23
CA ILE A 118 15.21 -5.28 -3.43
C ILE A 118 14.95 -6.47 -4.38
N LEU A 119 13.75 -7.07 -4.29
CA LEU A 119 13.38 -8.27 -5.05
C LEU A 119 12.97 -7.96 -6.50
N ILE A 120 12.40 -6.78 -6.76
CA ILE A 120 11.96 -6.37 -8.11
C ILE A 120 13.11 -6.42 -9.13
N PRO A 121 14.31 -5.83 -8.88
CA PRO A 121 15.45 -5.93 -9.78
C PRO A 121 15.96 -7.36 -9.97
N GLU A 122 15.97 -8.19 -8.92
CA GLU A 122 16.36 -9.61 -9.01
C GLU A 122 15.42 -10.38 -9.95
N ILE A 123 14.11 -10.19 -9.80
CA ILE A 123 13.09 -10.83 -10.63
C ILE A 123 13.19 -10.35 -12.08
N SER A 124 13.46 -9.05 -12.29
CA SER A 124 13.68 -8.50 -13.63
C SER A 124 14.91 -9.12 -14.31
N ARG A 125 16.01 -9.36 -13.57
CA ARG A 125 17.18 -10.09 -14.08
C ARG A 125 16.88 -11.56 -14.39
N LEU A 126 16.12 -12.24 -13.54
CA LEU A 126 15.68 -13.62 -13.81
C LEU A 126 14.75 -13.67 -15.03
N ASN A 127 14.01 -12.59 -15.30
CA ASN A 127 13.13 -12.48 -16.46
C ASN A 127 13.87 -12.34 -17.80
N THR A 128 15.19 -12.14 -17.84
CA THR A 128 15.94 -12.17 -19.11
C THR A 128 16.42 -13.57 -19.49
N ARG A 129 16.45 -14.52 -18.54
CA ARG A 129 16.90 -15.91 -18.76
C ARG A 129 15.89 -16.70 -19.60
N VAL A 130 16.35 -17.72 -20.32
CA VAL A 130 15.45 -18.64 -21.06
C VAL A 130 14.60 -19.46 -20.09
N ASP A 131 15.23 -20.03 -19.05
CA ASP A 131 14.53 -20.72 -17.97
C ASP A 131 13.91 -19.73 -16.97
N LYS A 132 12.58 -19.81 -16.83
CA LYS A 132 11.78 -18.96 -15.96
C LYS A 132 11.42 -19.60 -14.62
N THR A 133 11.85 -20.82 -14.34
CA THR A 133 11.50 -21.56 -13.12
C THR A 133 11.90 -20.79 -11.86
N ALA A 134 13.13 -20.27 -11.83
CA ALA A 134 13.63 -19.47 -10.71
C ALA A 134 12.86 -18.15 -10.53
N ARG A 135 12.47 -17.50 -11.65
CA ARG A 135 11.65 -16.28 -11.64
C ARG A 135 10.29 -16.56 -11.01
N ASP A 136 9.62 -17.62 -11.45
CA ASP A 136 8.27 -17.95 -11.02
C ASP A 136 8.24 -18.38 -9.54
N ALA A 137 9.24 -19.15 -9.10
CA ALA A 137 9.42 -19.47 -7.68
C ALA A 137 9.65 -18.22 -6.81
N ARG A 138 10.41 -17.24 -7.32
CA ARG A 138 10.60 -15.96 -6.60
C ARG A 138 9.30 -15.17 -6.51
N ILE A 139 8.57 -15.00 -7.61
CA ILE A 139 7.26 -14.32 -7.64
C ILE A 139 6.30 -14.95 -6.64
N GLU A 140 6.22 -16.29 -6.62
CA GLU A 140 5.38 -17.03 -5.68
C GLU A 140 5.73 -16.72 -4.22
N ARG A 141 7.02 -16.74 -3.88
CA ARG A 141 7.51 -16.41 -2.52
C ARG A 141 7.20 -14.98 -2.12
N VAL A 142 7.39 -14.02 -3.02
CA VAL A 142 7.12 -12.60 -2.75
C VAL A 142 5.63 -12.38 -2.50
N LEU A 143 4.76 -12.96 -3.33
CA LEU A 143 3.31 -12.87 -3.15
C LEU A 143 2.85 -13.51 -1.84
N PHE A 144 3.43 -14.65 -1.47
CA PHE A 144 3.13 -15.30 -0.19
C PHE A 144 3.58 -14.46 1.00
N LEU A 145 4.78 -13.89 0.94
CA LEU A 145 5.28 -12.99 1.98
C LEU A 145 4.37 -11.77 2.13
N ALA A 146 3.96 -11.16 1.01
CA ALA A 146 3.03 -10.04 1.01
C ALA A 146 1.67 -10.44 1.62
N PHE A 147 1.16 -11.63 1.30
CA PHE A 147 -0.10 -12.13 1.85
C PHE A 147 -0.03 -12.38 3.36
N VAL A 148 1.01 -13.05 3.83
CA VAL A 148 1.25 -13.30 5.26
C VAL A 148 1.41 -11.98 6.02
N PHE A 149 2.25 -11.06 5.52
CA PHE A 149 2.46 -9.77 6.16
C PHE A 149 1.16 -8.96 6.24
N SER A 150 0.43 -8.90 5.13
CA SER A 150 -0.78 -8.08 5.03
C SER A 150 -1.96 -8.65 5.82
N THR A 151 -2.06 -9.97 5.98
CA THR A 151 -3.06 -10.60 6.87
C THR A 151 -2.71 -10.45 8.34
N ALA A 152 -1.42 -10.38 8.71
CA ALA A 152 -1.01 -10.00 10.07
C ALA A 152 -1.46 -8.56 10.39
N VAL A 153 -1.10 -7.62 9.52
CA VAL A 153 -1.40 -6.19 9.67
C VAL A 153 -2.92 -5.93 9.63
N GLY A 154 -3.61 -6.50 8.65
CA GLY A 154 -5.07 -6.41 8.56
C GLY A 154 -5.77 -7.01 9.78
N GLY A 155 -5.24 -8.11 10.33
CA GLY A 155 -5.71 -8.67 11.59
C GLY A 155 -5.59 -7.70 12.76
N VAL A 156 -4.41 -7.12 12.96
CA VAL A 156 -4.19 -6.12 14.03
C VAL A 156 -5.18 -4.96 13.91
N PHE A 157 -5.34 -4.40 12.71
CA PHE A 157 -6.25 -3.27 12.48
C PHE A 157 -7.73 -3.64 12.60
N PHE A 158 -8.11 -4.88 12.30
CA PHE A 158 -9.51 -5.32 12.38
C PHE A 158 -9.94 -5.63 13.82
N PHE A 159 -9.05 -6.24 14.60
CA PHE A 159 -9.37 -6.71 15.95
C PHE A 159 -9.07 -5.69 17.04
N PHE A 160 -8.13 -4.76 16.81
CA PHE A 160 -7.73 -3.72 17.76
C PHE A 160 -7.85 -2.27 17.20
N PRO A 161 -8.93 -1.90 16.47
CA PRO A 161 -9.00 -0.59 15.82
C PRO A 161 -9.13 0.57 16.82
N GLU A 162 -9.88 0.38 17.90
CA GLU A 162 -10.13 1.40 18.93
C GLU A 162 -8.86 1.68 19.72
N GLU A 163 -8.18 0.61 20.12
CA GLU A 163 -6.93 0.66 20.87
C GLU A 163 -5.84 1.38 20.07
N ILE A 164 -5.74 1.12 18.76
CA ILE A 164 -4.78 1.78 17.86
C ILE A 164 -5.15 3.25 17.66
N ALA A 165 -6.42 3.56 17.42
CA ALA A 165 -6.88 4.93 17.21
C ALA A 165 -6.64 5.80 18.47
N VAL A 166 -7.00 5.30 19.65
CA VAL A 166 -6.78 5.99 20.93
C VAL A 166 -5.30 6.08 21.27
N LEU A 167 -4.50 5.05 21.01
CA LEU A 167 -3.06 5.08 21.27
C LEU A 167 -2.34 6.15 20.43
N LEU A 168 -2.69 6.28 19.16
CA LEU A 168 -2.00 7.19 18.22
C LEU A 168 -2.56 8.61 18.26
N TYR A 169 -3.88 8.75 18.37
CA TYR A 169 -4.55 10.04 18.21
C TYR A 169 -5.33 10.50 19.44
N LYS A 170 -5.41 9.68 20.50
CA LYS A 170 -6.22 9.94 21.69
C LYS A 170 -7.71 10.10 21.40
N ASP A 171 -8.17 9.57 20.26
CA ASP A 171 -9.55 9.60 19.81
C ASP A 171 -9.91 8.28 19.09
N ALA A 172 -11.09 7.73 19.39
CA ALA A 172 -11.61 6.50 18.80
C ALA A 172 -12.37 6.73 17.48
N ALA A 173 -12.58 7.99 17.06
CA ALA A 173 -13.37 8.31 15.86
C ALA A 173 -12.82 7.67 14.55
N ALA A 174 -11.52 7.34 14.51
CA ALA A 174 -10.90 6.65 13.38
C ALA A 174 -11.17 5.13 13.34
N ALA A 175 -11.57 4.53 14.47
CA ALA A 175 -11.66 3.09 14.63
C ALA A 175 -12.66 2.41 13.67
N PRO A 176 -13.88 2.93 13.44
CA PRO A 176 -14.83 2.29 12.52
C PRO A 176 -14.31 2.22 11.08
N PHE A 177 -13.70 3.31 10.60
CA PHE A 177 -13.10 3.39 9.28
C PHE A 177 -11.85 2.52 9.16
N LEU A 178 -10.99 2.52 10.19
CA LEU A 178 -9.83 1.64 10.26
C LEU A 178 -10.25 0.17 10.18
N ARG A 179 -11.30 -0.23 10.89
CA ARG A 179 -11.82 -1.60 10.88
C ARG A 179 -12.34 -2.02 9.50
N LEU A 180 -13.01 -1.11 8.78
CA LEU A 180 -13.48 -1.39 7.42
C LEU A 180 -12.31 -1.50 6.43
N ILE A 181 -11.34 -0.60 6.51
CA ILE A 181 -10.15 -0.64 5.63
C ILE A 181 -9.29 -1.87 5.95
N ALA A 182 -9.20 -2.29 7.22
CA ALA A 182 -8.48 -3.48 7.66
C ALA A 182 -8.91 -4.76 6.93
N LEU A 183 -10.19 -4.89 6.57
CA LEU A 183 -10.71 -6.01 5.80
C LEU A 183 -10.09 -6.08 4.39
N VAL A 184 -9.70 -4.93 3.84
CA VAL A 184 -9.18 -4.80 2.48
C VAL A 184 -7.66 -4.65 2.44
N THR A 185 -7.03 -4.30 3.55
CA THR A 185 -5.58 -4.21 3.70
C THR A 185 -4.84 -5.42 3.12
N PRO A 186 -5.28 -6.69 3.33
CA PRO A 186 -4.66 -7.85 2.69
C PRO A 186 -4.66 -7.78 1.15
N PHE A 187 -5.80 -7.43 0.55
CA PHE A 187 -5.92 -7.31 -0.90
C PHE A 187 -5.10 -6.15 -1.43
N MET A 188 -5.14 -5.01 -0.75
CA MET A 188 -4.42 -3.80 -1.14
C MET A 188 -2.91 -4.04 -1.16
N TYR A 189 -2.33 -4.64 -0.12
CA TYR A 189 -0.88 -4.86 -0.08
C TYR A 189 -0.44 -5.87 -1.13
N VAL A 190 -1.15 -7.00 -1.24
CA VAL A 190 -0.80 -8.01 -2.24
C VAL A 190 -0.97 -7.46 -3.65
N GLU A 191 -2.01 -6.65 -3.90
CA GLU A 191 -2.21 -5.93 -5.16
C GLU A 191 -1.02 -5.03 -5.49
N THR A 192 -0.57 -4.19 -4.57
CA THR A 192 0.53 -3.26 -4.83
C THR A 192 1.84 -4.00 -5.10
N ILE A 193 2.08 -5.11 -4.40
CA ILE A 193 3.24 -5.96 -4.67
C ILE A 193 3.09 -6.68 -6.02
N ALA A 194 1.92 -7.23 -6.33
CA ALA A 194 1.62 -7.90 -7.59
C ALA A 194 1.77 -6.96 -8.79
N ASP A 195 1.33 -5.71 -8.67
CA ASP A 195 1.50 -4.63 -9.63
C ASP A 195 2.99 -4.39 -9.93
N GLY A 196 3.82 -4.25 -8.90
CA GLY A 196 5.27 -4.11 -9.03
C GLY A 196 5.95 -5.33 -9.67
N LEU A 197 5.48 -6.54 -9.35
CA LEU A 197 5.97 -7.78 -9.94
C LEU A 197 5.60 -7.90 -11.44
N LEU A 198 4.40 -7.49 -11.83
CA LEU A 198 4.01 -7.44 -13.24
C LEU A 198 4.87 -6.46 -14.03
N LYS A 199 5.12 -5.27 -13.45
CA LYS A 199 6.03 -4.28 -14.04
C LYS A 199 7.45 -4.84 -14.20
N SER A 200 7.94 -5.66 -13.25
CA SER A 200 9.30 -6.22 -13.31
C SER A 200 9.50 -7.27 -14.42
N ILE A 201 8.43 -7.95 -14.85
CA ILE A 201 8.47 -8.97 -15.92
C ILE A 201 8.08 -8.43 -17.30
N GLY A 202 7.90 -7.11 -17.44
CA GLY A 202 7.59 -6.46 -18.72
C GLY A 202 6.10 -6.27 -19.01
N GLU A 203 5.23 -6.44 -18.00
CA GLU A 203 3.77 -6.29 -18.13
C GLU A 203 3.27 -4.88 -17.77
N GLN A 204 4.14 -3.86 -17.76
CA GLN A 204 3.80 -2.49 -17.37
C GLN A 204 2.67 -1.87 -18.20
N VAL A 205 2.56 -2.22 -19.50
CA VAL A 205 1.48 -1.70 -20.38
C VAL A 205 0.13 -2.28 -19.99
N TYR A 206 0.09 -3.56 -19.60
CA TYR A 206 -1.15 -4.18 -19.10
C TYR A 206 -1.58 -3.49 -17.80
N THR A 207 -0.64 -3.39 -16.85
CA THR A 207 -0.87 -2.75 -15.56
C THR A 207 -1.34 -1.31 -15.68
N LEU A 208 -0.78 -0.54 -16.62
CA LEU A 208 -1.22 0.80 -16.94
C LEU A 208 -2.68 0.81 -17.42
N LYS A 209 -3.03 -0.02 -18.41
CA LYS A 209 -4.41 -0.09 -18.94
C LYS A 209 -5.41 -0.40 -17.84
N THR A 210 -5.07 -1.35 -16.96
CA THR A 210 -5.95 -1.76 -15.87
C THR A 210 -6.07 -0.68 -14.79
N SER A 211 -4.99 0.07 -14.51
CA SER A 211 -5.01 1.22 -13.62
C SER A 211 -5.88 2.37 -14.16
N ILE A 212 -5.81 2.66 -15.47
CA ILE A 212 -6.68 3.64 -16.12
C ILE A 212 -8.15 3.21 -16.04
N ILE A 213 -8.45 1.95 -16.38
CA ILE A 213 -9.82 1.40 -16.27
C ILE A 213 -10.31 1.51 -14.83
N ASN A 214 -9.51 1.10 -13.85
CA ASN A 214 -9.87 1.19 -12.43
C ASN A 214 -10.15 2.63 -12.02
N SER A 215 -9.31 3.59 -12.43
CA SER A 215 -9.47 5.01 -12.07
C SER A 215 -10.72 5.62 -12.72
N VAL A 216 -11.00 5.29 -13.98
CA VAL A 216 -12.24 5.72 -14.65
C VAL A 216 -13.46 5.13 -13.95
N CYS A 217 -13.45 3.84 -13.61
CA CYS A 217 -14.52 3.20 -12.83
C CYS A 217 -14.69 3.89 -11.47
N ARG A 218 -13.59 4.24 -10.79
CA ARG A 218 -13.63 4.95 -9.51
C ARG A 218 -14.28 6.33 -9.67
N ILE A 219 -13.91 7.12 -10.68
CA ILE A 219 -14.53 8.43 -10.95
C ILE A 219 -16.04 8.29 -11.13
N VAL A 220 -16.50 7.31 -11.91
CA VAL A 220 -17.94 7.05 -12.13
C VAL A 220 -18.63 6.66 -10.81
N ILE A 221 -18.05 5.75 -10.04
CA ILE A 221 -18.62 5.31 -8.75
C ILE A 221 -18.60 6.46 -7.74
N ILE A 222 -17.55 7.29 -7.69
CA ILE A 222 -17.49 8.48 -6.84
C ILE A 222 -18.68 9.38 -7.15
N TYR A 223 -18.89 9.71 -8.43
CA TYR A 223 -19.97 10.59 -8.85
C TYR A 223 -21.37 10.03 -8.50
N LEU A 224 -21.57 8.71 -8.60
CA LEU A 224 -22.89 8.09 -8.38
C LEU A 224 -23.18 7.72 -6.92
N LEU A 225 -22.19 7.16 -6.22
CA LEU A 225 -22.37 6.51 -4.92
C LEU A 225 -22.06 7.46 -3.76
N VAL A 226 -21.02 8.29 -3.88
CA VAL A 226 -20.56 9.15 -2.77
C VAL A 226 -21.60 10.21 -2.39
N PRO A 227 -22.28 10.92 -3.32
CA PRO A 227 -23.34 11.85 -2.95
C PRO A 227 -24.57 11.21 -2.31
N ARG A 228 -24.73 9.88 -2.40
CA ARG A 228 -25.89 9.13 -1.86
C ARG A 228 -25.59 8.37 -0.57
N ALA A 229 -24.34 7.96 -0.38
CA ALA A 229 -23.92 7.09 0.72
C ALA A 229 -22.80 7.68 1.58
N GLY A 230 -22.32 8.89 1.27
CA GLY A 230 -21.36 9.64 2.10
C GLY A 230 -20.03 8.92 2.29
N ALA A 231 -19.47 9.06 3.51
CA ALA A 231 -18.20 8.45 3.88
C ALA A 231 -18.24 6.90 3.84
N MET A 232 -19.40 6.30 4.11
CA MET A 232 -19.58 4.85 3.92
C MET A 232 -19.50 4.45 2.44
N GLY A 233 -20.13 5.24 1.55
CA GLY A 233 -20.01 5.08 0.10
C GLY A 233 -18.57 5.16 -0.40
N TYR A 234 -17.80 6.12 0.13
CA TYR A 234 -16.36 6.22 -0.15
C TYR A 234 -15.58 5.00 0.35
N THR A 235 -15.94 4.47 1.51
CA THR A 235 -15.31 3.26 2.05
C THR A 235 -15.61 2.04 1.16
N TYR A 236 -16.86 1.81 0.77
CA TYR A 236 -17.22 0.73 -0.16
C TYR A 236 -16.53 0.86 -1.52
N LEU A 237 -16.38 2.08 -2.02
CA LEU A 237 -15.60 2.35 -3.22
C LEU A 237 -14.15 1.85 -3.08
N LEU A 238 -13.47 2.18 -1.97
CA LEU A 238 -12.09 1.72 -1.71
C LEU A 238 -12.02 0.18 -1.70
N ILE A 239 -13.01 -0.47 -1.08
CA ILE A 239 -13.09 -1.93 -1.04
C ILE A 239 -13.23 -2.50 -2.46
N ALA A 240 -14.19 -2.00 -3.24
CA ALA A 240 -14.47 -2.47 -4.58
C ALA A 240 -13.29 -2.24 -5.53
N SER A 241 -12.69 -1.05 -5.51
CA SER A 241 -11.57 -0.71 -6.41
C SER A 241 -10.31 -1.51 -6.10
N ASN A 242 -9.97 -1.70 -4.82
CA ASN A 242 -8.80 -2.46 -4.43
C ASN A 242 -8.98 -3.96 -4.72
N THR A 243 -10.20 -4.48 -4.52
CA THR A 243 -10.52 -5.87 -4.87
C THR A 243 -10.45 -6.09 -6.38
N PHE A 244 -10.97 -5.15 -7.19
CA PHE A 244 -10.90 -5.21 -8.63
C PHE A 244 -9.44 -5.18 -9.14
N ALA A 245 -8.62 -4.27 -8.61
CA ALA A 245 -7.21 -4.17 -8.95
C ALA A 245 -6.44 -5.44 -8.55
N PHE A 246 -6.69 -5.95 -7.34
CA PHE A 246 -6.13 -7.21 -6.86
C PHE A 246 -6.44 -8.36 -7.83
N LEU A 247 -7.72 -8.61 -8.13
CA LEU A 247 -8.14 -9.69 -9.01
C LEU A 247 -7.47 -9.59 -10.39
N THR A 248 -7.42 -8.38 -10.95
CA THR A 248 -6.85 -8.13 -12.26
C THR A 248 -5.34 -8.43 -12.31
N CYS A 249 -4.61 -8.06 -11.27
CA CYS A 249 -3.20 -8.39 -11.11
C CYS A 249 -2.98 -9.89 -10.94
N MET A 250 -3.76 -10.55 -10.08
CA MET A 250 -3.66 -12.00 -9.83
C MET A 250 -3.94 -12.82 -11.10
N ILE A 251 -4.98 -12.46 -11.85
CA ILE A 251 -5.31 -13.11 -13.14
C ILE A 251 -4.15 -12.96 -14.12
N ARG A 252 -3.50 -11.78 -14.19
CA ARG A 252 -2.40 -11.56 -15.11
C ARG A 252 -1.15 -12.35 -14.72
N ILE A 253 -0.82 -12.39 -13.43
CA ILE A 253 0.29 -13.19 -12.91
C ILE A 253 0.08 -14.66 -13.27
N ARG A 254 -1.13 -15.19 -13.07
CA ARG A 254 -1.46 -16.58 -13.44
C ARG A 254 -1.27 -16.86 -14.94
N LYS A 255 -1.53 -15.89 -15.80
CA LYS A 255 -1.39 -16.03 -17.26
C LYS A 255 0.06 -15.92 -17.74
N LYS A 256 0.94 -15.24 -16.99
CA LYS A 256 2.29 -14.85 -17.43
C LYS A 256 3.43 -15.54 -16.69
N SER A 257 3.11 -16.16 -15.57
CA SER A 257 4.04 -16.93 -14.76
C SER A 257 3.40 -18.27 -14.43
N ALA A 258 4.18 -19.35 -14.44
CA ALA A 258 3.75 -20.67 -13.99
C ALA A 258 3.73 -20.75 -12.45
N VAL A 259 3.28 -19.67 -11.80
CA VAL A 259 3.11 -19.62 -10.36
C VAL A 259 2.01 -20.59 -9.99
N ARG A 260 2.37 -21.59 -9.18
CA ARG A 260 1.39 -22.49 -8.60
C ARG A 260 0.75 -21.72 -7.47
N PHE A 261 -0.41 -21.10 -7.74
CA PHE A 261 -1.21 -20.55 -6.66
C PHE A 261 -1.48 -21.67 -5.67
N PHE A 262 -1.03 -21.44 -4.44
CA PHE A 262 -1.03 -22.42 -3.38
C PHE A 262 -2.40 -23.12 -3.26
N PRO A 263 -2.46 -24.38 -2.80
CA PRO A 263 -3.75 -25.01 -2.46
C PRO A 263 -4.49 -24.09 -1.47
N MET A 264 -5.81 -23.96 -1.62
CA MET A 264 -6.70 -23.09 -0.83
C MET A 264 -6.40 -23.10 0.68
N GLN A 265 -5.95 -24.25 1.21
CA GLN A 265 -5.45 -24.44 2.58
C GLN A 265 -4.34 -23.46 3.01
N SER A 266 -3.52 -22.99 2.08
CA SER A 266 -2.38 -22.09 2.33
C SER A 266 -2.78 -20.63 2.49
N MET A 267 -3.95 -20.25 1.97
CA MET A 267 -4.53 -18.92 2.16
C MET A 267 -5.46 -18.91 3.38
N VAL A 268 -6.20 -20.00 3.58
CA VAL A 268 -7.11 -20.16 4.72
C VAL A 268 -6.35 -20.28 6.04
N LEU A 269 -5.19 -20.94 6.07
CA LEU A 269 -4.43 -21.15 7.30
C LEU A 269 -3.89 -19.86 7.93
N PRO A 270 -3.21 -18.93 7.21
CA PRO A 270 -2.81 -17.65 7.75
C PRO A 270 -4.00 -16.82 8.27
N LEU A 271 -5.12 -16.80 7.54
CA LEU A 271 -6.36 -16.14 7.98
C LEU A 271 -6.93 -16.75 9.26
N ALA A 272 -7.01 -18.08 9.35
CA ALA A 272 -7.51 -18.78 10.53
C ALA A 272 -6.61 -18.52 11.76
N VAL A 273 -5.29 -18.49 11.57
CA VAL A 273 -4.34 -18.16 12.63
C VAL A 273 -4.44 -16.70 13.05
N THR A 274 -4.61 -15.77 12.12
CA THR A 274 -4.89 -14.36 12.43
C THR A 274 -6.11 -14.26 13.35
N VAL A 275 -7.22 -14.92 13.01
CA VAL A 275 -8.44 -14.90 13.82
C VAL A 275 -8.23 -15.55 15.19
N ALA A 276 -7.62 -16.74 15.24
CA ALA A 276 -7.38 -17.46 16.49
C ALA A 276 -6.47 -16.68 17.44
N LEU A 277 -5.34 -16.15 16.95
CA LEU A 277 -4.41 -15.34 17.74
C LEU A 277 -5.05 -14.03 18.18
N ALA A 278 -5.87 -13.39 17.34
CA ALA A 278 -6.50 -12.13 17.70
C ALA A 278 -7.55 -12.32 18.79
N LEU A 279 -8.35 -13.40 18.73
CA LEU A 279 -9.29 -13.74 19.79
C LEU A 279 -8.58 -14.06 21.11
N LEU A 280 -7.46 -14.79 21.06
CA LEU A 280 -6.63 -15.07 22.22
C LEU A 280 -6.06 -13.77 22.82
N CYS A 281 -5.48 -12.92 21.99
CA CYS A 281 -4.90 -11.63 22.39
C CYS A 281 -5.97 -10.69 22.97
N ARG A 282 -7.19 -10.68 22.43
CA ARG A 282 -8.30 -9.88 22.97
C ARG A 282 -8.76 -10.39 24.34
N ARG A 283 -8.76 -11.71 24.56
CA ARG A 283 -9.00 -12.28 25.91
C ARG A 283 -7.88 -11.93 26.89
N LEU A 284 -6.62 -11.98 26.44
CA LEU A 284 -5.46 -11.56 27.24
C LEU A 284 -5.52 -10.07 27.62
N LEU A 285 -5.96 -9.20 26.71
CA LEU A 285 -6.13 -7.78 26.99
C LEU A 285 -7.17 -7.54 28.11
N GLY A 286 -8.27 -8.30 28.11
CA GLY A 286 -9.27 -8.26 29.19
C GLY A 286 -8.72 -8.70 30.55
N LEU A 287 -7.84 -9.71 30.56
CA LEU A 287 -7.14 -10.19 31.75
C LEU A 287 -6.06 -9.20 32.26
N LEU A 288 -5.44 -8.44 31.34
CA LEU A 288 -4.41 -7.44 31.62
C LEU A 288 -4.97 -6.05 31.93
N SER A 289 -6.27 -5.95 32.26
CA SER A 289 -6.94 -4.69 32.63
C SER A 289 -6.35 -3.98 33.85
N PHE A 290 -5.47 -4.64 34.60
CA PHE A 290 -4.70 -4.09 35.72
C PHE A 290 -3.49 -3.22 35.31
N LEU A 291 -3.04 -3.26 34.05
CA LEU A 291 -1.94 -2.45 33.53
C LEU A 291 -2.44 -1.12 32.94
N PRO A 292 -1.58 -0.09 32.84
CA PRO A 292 -1.88 1.13 32.08
C PRO A 292 -2.29 0.77 30.64
N SER A 293 -3.45 1.26 30.21
CA SER A 293 -4.13 0.85 28.98
C SER A 293 -3.23 0.88 27.73
N GLY A 294 -2.38 1.90 27.58
CA GLY A 294 -1.45 1.99 26.46
C GLY A 294 -0.35 0.92 26.44
N ALA A 295 0.24 0.59 27.59
CA ALA A 295 1.33 -0.38 27.68
C ALA A 295 0.82 -1.83 27.45
N ALA A 296 -0.36 -2.14 27.97
CA ALA A 296 -1.02 -3.43 27.76
C ALA A 296 -1.33 -3.65 26.27
N VAL A 297 -1.85 -2.64 25.57
CA VAL A 297 -2.15 -2.71 24.14
C VAL A 297 -0.89 -2.96 23.31
N VAL A 298 0.19 -2.22 23.56
CA VAL A 298 1.46 -2.40 22.83
C VAL A 298 2.04 -3.79 23.07
N ALA A 299 2.02 -4.28 24.31
CA ALA A 299 2.49 -5.62 24.63
C ALA A 299 1.67 -6.71 23.92
N VAL A 300 0.34 -6.60 23.91
CA VAL A 300 -0.56 -7.57 23.27
C VAL A 300 -0.40 -7.56 21.75
N ILE A 301 -0.30 -6.38 21.12
CA ILE A 301 -0.02 -6.28 19.68
C ILE A 301 1.36 -6.86 19.36
N GLY A 302 2.37 -6.61 20.20
CA GLY A 302 3.70 -7.19 20.06
C GLY A 302 3.68 -8.72 20.11
N VAL A 303 2.98 -9.30 21.08
CA VAL A 303 2.79 -10.76 21.20
C VAL A 303 2.06 -11.31 19.99
N PHE A 304 0.98 -10.66 19.53
CA PHE A 304 0.26 -11.06 18.33
C PHE A 304 1.19 -11.14 17.12
N VAL A 305 1.96 -10.07 16.87
CA VAL A 305 2.87 -9.96 15.73
C VAL A 305 3.98 -11.01 15.81
N LEU A 306 4.61 -11.18 16.97
CA LEU A 306 5.68 -12.17 17.17
C LEU A 306 5.18 -13.61 17.02
N ALA A 307 4.04 -13.95 17.62
CA ALA A 307 3.43 -15.27 17.51
C ALA A 307 3.03 -15.58 16.07
N TYR A 308 2.46 -14.60 15.36
CA TYR A 308 2.03 -14.73 13.98
C TYR A 308 3.22 -14.95 13.03
N PHE A 309 4.27 -14.12 13.13
CA PHE A 309 5.46 -14.29 12.29
C PHE A 309 6.25 -15.54 12.66
N GLY A 310 6.30 -15.92 13.94
CA GLY A 310 6.90 -17.19 14.38
C GLY A 310 6.20 -18.39 13.74
N PHE A 311 4.86 -18.44 13.79
CA PHE A 311 4.07 -19.49 13.16
C PHE A 311 4.26 -19.52 11.63
N CYS A 312 4.24 -18.36 10.98
CA CYS A 312 4.45 -18.29 9.53
C CYS A 312 5.89 -18.66 9.13
N GLY A 313 6.88 -18.35 9.95
CA GLY A 313 8.26 -18.80 9.77
C GLY A 313 8.38 -20.33 9.80
N ILE A 314 7.67 -20.99 10.73
CA ILE A 314 7.60 -22.45 10.81
C ILE A 314 6.92 -23.03 9.56
N LEU A 315 5.83 -22.41 9.08
CA LEU A 315 5.17 -22.82 7.84
C LEU A 315 6.07 -22.69 6.61
N LEU A 316 6.81 -21.59 6.51
CA LEU A 316 7.78 -21.34 5.43
C LEU A 316 8.91 -22.37 5.45
N LYS A 317 9.41 -22.71 6.65
CA LYS A 317 10.44 -23.75 6.83
C LYS A 317 9.92 -25.13 6.43
N LYS A 318 8.71 -25.51 6.88
CA LYS A 318 8.08 -26.80 6.56
C LYS A 318 7.80 -26.96 5.05
N ARG A 319 7.62 -25.85 4.33
CA ARG A 319 7.41 -25.84 2.87
C ARG A 319 8.69 -25.78 2.06
N GLY A 320 9.87 -25.83 2.69
CA GLY A 320 11.14 -25.79 1.98
C GLY A 320 11.43 -24.47 1.27
N VAL A 321 10.70 -23.39 1.60
CA VAL A 321 10.89 -22.07 0.96
C VAL A 321 12.30 -21.51 1.21
N PHE A 322 12.92 -21.91 2.33
CA PHE A 322 14.29 -21.57 2.73
C PHE A 322 15.32 -22.70 2.52
N ASN A 323 14.92 -23.88 2.05
CA ASN A 323 15.82 -25.04 1.91
C ASN A 323 16.48 -25.14 0.52
N GLY A 324 16.64 -24.03 -0.19
CA GLY A 324 17.27 -24.00 -1.51
C GLY A 324 18.40 -22.99 -1.55
N HIS A 325 19.56 -23.38 -1.01
CA HIS A 325 20.87 -22.91 -1.44
C HIS A 325 21.59 -24.07 -2.11
#